data_AF-A0AAW9IQK0-F1
#
_entry.id   AF-A0AAW9IQK0-F1
#
_cell.length_a   1.000
_cell.length_b   1.000
_cell.length_c   1.000
_cell.angle_alpha   90.00
_cell.angle_beta   90.00
_cell.angle_gamma   90.00
#
_symmetry.space_group_name_H-M   'P 1'
#
loop_
_entity.id
_entity.type
_entity.pdbx_description
1 polymer ?
#
loop_
_entity_poly.entity_id
_entity_poly.type
_entity_poly.pdbx_seq_one_letter_code
_entity_poly.pdbx_strand_id
1 'polypeptide(L)'
;NSNKIKKFVKSLYAPHNSVISVCGKFDEKELMKMIEENFGSWESEGHYVPEYKTPILLNESNYTNKQIEQVHINLTLNGLPYAHEKSYALVLLNNVFGGGASSVLFQNVREELGLCYTIYSYG
;
A
#
# COMPACT_ATOMS: atom_id res chain seq x y z
N ASN A 1 -10.41 -2.24 -27.44
CA ASN A 1 -9.70 -1.89 -26.18
C ASN A 1 -10.15 -0.54 -25.58
N SER A 2 -10.27 0.55 -26.36
CA SER A 2 -10.65 1.90 -25.86
C SER A 2 -11.95 1.97 -25.04
N ASN A 3 -13.02 1.29 -25.47
CA ASN A 3 -14.32 1.35 -24.77
C ASN A 3 -14.27 0.80 -23.33
N LYS A 4 -13.40 -0.18 -23.03
CA LYS A 4 -13.23 -0.70 -21.67
C LYS A 4 -12.57 0.34 -20.76
N ILE A 5 -11.56 1.05 -21.25
CA ILE A 5 -10.88 2.12 -20.52
C ILE A 5 -11.85 3.29 -20.27
N LYS A 6 -12.58 3.74 -21.30
CA LYS A 6 -13.58 4.80 -21.14
C LYS A 6 -14.65 4.43 -20.11
N LYS A 7 -15.10 3.17 -20.10
CA LYS A 7 -16.06 2.68 -19.11
C LYS A 7 -15.46 2.67 -17.69
N PHE A 8 -14.22 2.18 -17.54
CA PHE A 8 -13.51 2.16 -16.25
C PHE A 8 -13.32 3.56 -15.67
N VAL A 9 -12.89 4.52 -16.51
CA VAL A 9 -12.74 5.93 -16.12
C VAL A 9 -14.10 6.49 -15.69
N LYS A 10 -15.15 6.34 -16.52
CA LYS A 10 -16.48 6.85 -16.20
C LYS A 10 -17.03 6.28 -14.88
N SER A 11 -16.70 5.03 -14.53
CA SER A 11 -17.22 4.38 -13.32
C SER A 11 -16.41 4.65 -12.04
N LEU A 12 -15.09 4.84 -12.15
CA LEU A 12 -14.20 4.90 -10.97
C LEU A 12 -13.61 6.29 -10.73
N TYR A 13 -13.50 7.13 -11.76
CA TYR A 13 -13.02 8.51 -11.65
C TYR A 13 -14.23 9.42 -11.45
N ALA A 14 -14.82 9.30 -10.27
CA ALA A 14 -16.06 9.93 -9.89
C ALA A 14 -15.87 10.77 -8.62
N PRO A 15 -16.67 11.84 -8.41
CA PRO A 15 -16.55 12.71 -7.23
C PRO A 15 -16.68 11.93 -5.91
N HIS A 16 -17.58 10.94 -5.82
CA HIS A 16 -17.75 10.13 -4.60
C HIS A 16 -16.62 9.12 -4.34
N ASN A 17 -15.76 8.88 -5.32
CA ASN A 17 -14.62 7.95 -5.23
C ASN A 17 -13.28 8.69 -5.37
N SER A 18 -13.26 10.00 -5.12
CA SER A 18 -12.08 10.85 -5.28
C SER A 18 -11.88 11.73 -4.05
N VAL A 19 -10.62 12.05 -3.74
CA VAL A 19 -10.26 12.97 -2.66
C VAL A 19 -9.30 14.02 -3.23
N ILE A 20 -9.62 15.30 -3.03
CA ILE A 20 -8.70 16.40 -3.30
C ILE A 20 -7.96 16.71 -2.01
N SER A 21 -6.63 16.53 -2.01
CA SER A 21 -5.77 16.82 -0.86
C SER A 21 -4.82 17.97 -1.19
N VAL A 22 -4.82 19.00 -0.34
CA VAL A 22 -4.02 20.22 -0.50
C VAL A 22 -3.23 20.46 0.78
N CYS A 23 -1.92 20.67 0.64
CA CYS A 23 -1.02 20.93 1.76
C CYS A 23 -0.11 22.11 1.43
N GLY A 24 0.03 23.05 2.37
CA GLY A 24 0.86 24.25 2.21
C GLY A 24 0.23 25.49 2.83
N LYS A 25 0.70 26.66 2.40
CA LYS A 25 0.13 27.96 2.80
C LYS A 25 -0.85 28.43 1.73
N PHE A 26 -2.13 28.50 2.08
CA PHE A 26 -3.19 28.98 1.21
C PHE A 26 -4.28 29.68 2.04
N ASP A 27 -5.07 30.52 1.39
CA ASP A 27 -6.32 31.01 1.96
C ASP A 27 -7.43 29.97 1.70
N GLU A 28 -8.13 29.57 2.75
CA GLU A 28 -9.16 28.52 2.67
C GLU A 28 -10.32 28.94 1.78
N LYS A 29 -10.73 30.22 1.80
CA LYS A 29 -11.88 30.69 1.03
C LYS A 29 -11.55 30.76 -0.45
N GLU A 30 -10.35 31.24 -0.79
CA GLU A 30 -9.85 31.25 -2.17
C GLU A 30 -9.73 29.82 -2.71
N LEU A 31 -9.18 28.89 -1.91
CA LEU A 31 -9.07 27.49 -2.29
C LEU A 31 -10.44 26.86 -2.54
N MET A 32 -11.40 27.03 -1.62
CA MET A 32 -12.73 26.47 -1.77
C MET A 32 -13.45 27.04 -2.99
N LYS A 33 -13.28 28.33 -3.29
CA LYS A 33 -13.81 28.94 -4.51
C LYS A 33 -13.21 28.29 -5.77
N MET A 34 -11.89 28.11 -5.81
CA MET A 34 -11.24 27.44 -6.96
C MET A 34 -11.69 25.99 -7.11
N ILE A 35 -11.85 25.25 -6.01
CA ILE A 35 -12.32 23.86 -6.06
C ILE A 35 -13.74 23.82 -6.61
N GLU A 36 -14.63 24.69 -6.14
CA GLU A 36 -16.01 24.76 -6.61
C GLU A 36 -16.08 25.15 -8.09
N GLU A 37 -15.29 26.14 -8.52
CA GLU A 37 -15.23 26.58 -9.92
C GLU A 37 -14.76 25.48 -10.88
N ASN A 38 -13.85 24.59 -10.45
CA ASN A 38 -13.27 23.56 -11.30
C ASN A 38 -13.95 22.19 -11.18
N PHE A 39 -14.50 21.86 -10.01
CA PHE A 39 -15.00 20.52 -9.68
C PHE A 39 -16.45 20.51 -9.18
N GLY A 40 -17.07 21.67 -8.93
CA GLY A 40 -18.45 21.75 -8.39
C GLY A 40 -19.50 21.14 -9.33
N SER A 41 -19.27 21.16 -10.64
CA SER A 41 -20.13 20.54 -11.64
C SER A 41 -19.69 19.12 -12.06
N TRP A 42 -18.74 18.52 -11.34
CA TRP A 42 -18.27 17.18 -11.66
C TRP A 42 -19.26 16.13 -11.18
N GLU A 43 -20.03 15.56 -12.11
CA GLU A 43 -20.98 14.50 -11.86
C GLU A 43 -20.50 13.14 -12.38
N SER A 44 -20.99 12.06 -11.78
CA SER A 44 -20.76 10.70 -12.29
C SER A 44 -22.02 9.85 -12.19
N GLU A 45 -22.20 8.96 -13.17
CA GLU A 45 -23.24 7.94 -13.13
C GLU A 45 -22.78 6.73 -12.31
N GLY A 46 -23.47 6.47 -11.19
CA GLY A 46 -23.33 5.25 -10.40
C GLY A 46 -22.58 5.42 -9.09
N HIS A 47 -22.84 4.52 -8.14
CA HIS A 47 -22.12 4.45 -6.87
C HIS A 47 -21.28 3.18 -6.88
N TYR A 48 -19.96 3.34 -6.84
CA TYR A 48 -19.04 2.22 -6.71
C TYR A 48 -18.78 1.98 -5.22
N VAL A 49 -19.24 0.84 -4.72
CA VAL A 49 -18.89 0.37 -3.38
C VAL A 49 -17.99 -0.85 -3.58
N PRO A 50 -16.68 -0.74 -3.31
CA PRO A 50 -15.78 -1.88 -3.44
C PRO A 50 -16.13 -2.96 -2.42
N GLU A 51 -16.21 -4.20 -2.88
CA GLU A 51 -16.30 -5.37 -1.99
C GLU A 51 -14.89 -5.90 -1.74
N TYR A 52 -14.42 -5.78 -0.50
CA TYR A 52 -13.11 -6.29 -0.10
C TYR A 52 -13.26 -7.69 0.48
N LYS A 53 -12.51 -8.65 -0.09
CA LYS A 53 -12.40 -10.00 0.46
C LYS A 53 -11.11 -10.11 1.27
N THR A 54 -11.19 -10.77 2.42
CA THR A 54 -10.00 -11.08 3.20
C THR A 54 -9.18 -12.09 2.39
N PRO A 55 -7.90 -11.80 2.10
CA PRO A 55 -7.04 -12.74 1.38
C PRO A 55 -6.83 -14.00 2.22
N ILE A 56 -6.83 -15.16 1.56
CA ILE A 56 -6.53 -16.44 2.19
C ILE A 56 -5.05 -16.72 1.97
N LEU A 57 -4.28 -16.84 3.05
CA LEU A 57 -2.90 -17.27 2.96
C LEU A 57 -2.87 -18.77 2.64
N LEU A 58 -2.23 -19.11 1.51
CA LEU A 58 -1.98 -20.48 1.11
C LEU A 58 -0.69 -20.95 1.78
N ASN A 59 -0.70 -22.15 2.36
CA ASN A 59 0.47 -22.74 3.03
C ASN A 59 1.43 -23.44 2.03
N GLU A 60 1.61 -22.84 0.86
CA GLU A 60 2.38 -23.42 -0.24
C GLU A 60 3.67 -22.64 -0.48
N SER A 61 4.76 -23.38 -0.71
CA SER A 61 6.02 -22.80 -1.14
C SER A 61 6.08 -22.76 -2.66
N ASN A 62 6.10 -21.56 -3.22
CA ASN A 62 6.30 -21.37 -4.65
C ASN A 62 7.75 -20.98 -4.94
N TYR A 63 8.33 -21.58 -5.98
CA TYR A 63 9.66 -21.23 -6.45
C TYR A 63 9.62 -21.03 -7.97
N THR A 64 10.51 -20.17 -8.47
CA THR A 64 10.66 -19.94 -9.90
C THR A 64 12.14 -19.77 -10.19
N ASN A 65 12.64 -20.57 -11.13
CA ASN A 65 14.00 -20.40 -11.60
C ASN A 65 14.05 -19.24 -12.61
N LYS A 66 14.93 -18.28 -12.36
CA LYS A 66 15.22 -17.14 -13.23
C LYS A 66 16.73 -17.01 -13.33
N GLN A 67 17.23 -16.52 -14.47
CA GLN A 67 18.65 -16.16 -14.58
C GLN A 67 18.90 -14.87 -13.78
N ILE A 68 19.30 -15.04 -12.52
CA ILE A 68 19.63 -13.98 -11.58
C ILE A 68 20.87 -14.38 -10.78
N GLU A 69 21.65 -13.39 -10.35
CA GLU A 69 22.91 -13.58 -9.63
C GLU A 69 22.72 -13.99 -8.16
N GLN A 70 21.55 -13.67 -7.57
CA GLN A 70 21.27 -13.85 -6.15
C GLN A 70 19.91 -14.51 -5.94
N VAL A 71 19.81 -15.40 -4.95
CA VAL A 71 18.55 -16.00 -4.53
C VAL A 71 17.77 -15.01 -3.66
N HIS A 72 16.47 -14.88 -3.94
CA HIS A 72 15.55 -14.10 -3.12
C HIS A 72 14.56 -15.05 -2.42
N ILE A 73 14.41 -14.87 -1.10
CA ILE A 73 13.46 -15.62 -0.28
C ILE A 73 12.45 -14.64 0.29
N ASN A 74 11.16 -14.95 0.17
CA ASN A 74 10.08 -14.19 0.77
C ASN A 74 9.29 -15.10 1.71
N LEU A 75 9.08 -14.63 2.94
CA LEU A 75 8.24 -15.29 3.94
C LEU A 75 7.08 -14.36 4.25
N THR A 76 5.86 -14.89 4.29
CA THR A 76 4.64 -14.10 4.50
C THR A 76 3.80 -14.72 5.59
N LEU A 77 3.21 -13.89 6.44
CA LEU A 77 2.28 -14.25 7.49
C LEU A 77 0.96 -13.51 7.31
N ASN A 78 -0.08 -13.95 8.00
CA ASN A 78 -1.34 -13.21 8.04
C ASN A 78 -1.13 -11.84 8.69
N GLY A 79 -1.42 -10.79 7.93
CA GLY A 79 -1.39 -9.41 8.40
C GLY A 79 -2.67 -8.99 9.13
N LEU A 80 -2.69 -7.72 9.52
CA LEU A 80 -3.88 -7.06 10.07
C LEU A 80 -4.64 -6.30 8.96
N PRO A 81 -5.97 -6.17 9.05
CA PRO A 81 -6.69 -5.29 8.14
C PRO A 81 -6.29 -3.82 8.34
N TYR A 82 -6.60 -2.99 7.35
CA TYR A 82 -6.37 -1.55 7.44
C TYR A 82 -7.14 -0.97 8.65
N ALA A 83 -6.50 -0.04 9.38
CA ALA A 83 -7.04 0.60 10.58
C ALA A 83 -7.42 -0.36 11.74
N HIS A 84 -6.82 -1.55 11.79
CA HIS A 84 -6.97 -2.45 12.94
C HIS A 84 -6.42 -1.79 14.22
N GLU A 85 -7.05 -2.07 15.38
CA GLU A 85 -6.63 -1.49 16.68
C GLU A 85 -5.15 -1.78 17.02
N LYS A 86 -4.62 -2.89 16.50
CA LYS A 86 -3.24 -3.36 16.71
C LYS A 86 -2.25 -2.90 15.64
N SER A 87 -2.64 -2.03 14.70
CA SER A 87 -1.75 -1.57 13.63
C SER A 87 -0.46 -0.94 14.18
N TYR A 88 -0.53 -0.16 15.26
CA TYR A 88 0.68 0.39 15.89
C TYR A 88 1.58 -0.68 16.52
N ALA A 89 0.98 -1.72 17.11
CA ALA A 89 1.75 -2.84 17.65
C ALA A 89 2.48 -3.61 16.53
N LEU A 90 1.84 -3.78 15.37
CA LEU A 90 2.47 -4.39 14.19
C LEU A 90 3.63 -3.54 13.65
N VAL A 91 3.47 -2.21 13.59
CA VAL A 91 4.55 -1.29 13.19
C VAL A 91 5.75 -1.41 14.15
N LEU A 92 5.51 -1.45 15.46
CA LEU A 92 6.57 -1.62 16.45
C LEU A 92 7.28 -2.98 16.31
N LEU A 93 6.51 -4.05 16.14
CA LEU A 93 7.06 -5.38 15.87
C LEU A 93 7.94 -5.36 14.62
N ASN A 94 7.46 -4.74 13.53
CA ASN A 94 8.19 -4.65 12.28
C ASN A 94 9.52 -3.91 12.46
N ASN A 95 9.51 -2.81 13.22
CA ASN A 95 10.71 -2.03 13.51
C ASN A 95 11.76 -2.85 14.28
N VAL A 96 11.35 -3.57 15.33
CA VAL A 96 12.25 -4.41 16.13
C VAL A 96 12.76 -5.60 15.31
N PHE A 97 11.91 -6.22 14.50
CA PHE A 97 12.24 -7.43 13.78
C PHE A 97 13.14 -7.16 12.56
N GLY A 98 12.75 -6.23 11.68
CA GLY A 98 13.40 -6.04 10.38
C GLY A 98 13.42 -4.59 9.87
N GLY A 99 13.13 -3.59 10.70
CA GLY A 99 12.94 -2.21 10.24
C GLY A 99 14.20 -1.35 10.08
N GLY A 100 15.39 -1.88 10.36
CA GLY A 100 16.62 -1.11 10.22
C GLY A 100 17.87 -1.81 10.74
N ALA A 101 18.98 -1.08 10.78
CA ALA A 101 20.29 -1.65 11.12
C ALA A 101 20.35 -2.26 12.53
N SER A 102 19.56 -1.77 13.48
CA SER A 102 19.51 -2.29 14.85
C SER A 102 18.47 -3.40 15.05
N SER A 103 17.83 -3.90 13.98
CA SER A 103 16.79 -4.91 14.09
C SER A 103 17.36 -6.31 14.26
N VAL A 104 16.53 -7.23 14.77
CA VAL A 104 16.91 -8.63 15.02
C VAL A 104 17.43 -9.31 13.75
N LEU A 105 16.72 -9.17 12.63
CA LEU A 105 17.11 -9.76 11.35
C LEU A 105 18.44 -9.20 10.85
N PHE A 106 18.64 -7.88 10.95
CA PHE A 106 19.85 -7.24 10.48
C PHE A 106 21.07 -7.69 11.31
N GLN A 107 20.97 -7.64 12.63
CA GLN A 107 22.07 -8.03 13.51
C GLN A 107 22.41 -9.51 13.35
N ASN A 108 21.42 -10.40 13.48
CA ASN A 108 21.72 -11.83 13.52
C ASN A 108 22.03 -12.40 12.13
N VAL A 109 21.23 -12.07 11.11
CA VAL A 109 21.34 -12.75 9.80
C VAL A 109 22.38 -12.09 8.90
N ARG A 110 22.44 -10.75 8.91
CA ARG A 110 23.37 -10.00 8.08
C ARG A 110 24.71 -9.75 8.78
N GLU A 111 24.72 -9.16 9.98
CA GLU A 111 25.98 -8.76 10.62
C GLU A 111 26.72 -9.95 11.25
N GLU A 112 26.06 -10.76 12.06
CA GLU A 112 26.71 -11.89 12.75
C GLU A 112 26.98 -13.08 11.81
N LEU A 113 25.98 -13.48 11.02
CA LEU A 113 26.08 -14.67 10.17
C LEU A 113 26.55 -14.39 8.73
N GLY A 114 26.52 -13.15 8.25
CA GLY A 114 26.98 -12.79 6.91
C GLY A 114 26.22 -13.47 5.76
N LEU A 115 24.97 -13.93 5.99
CA LEU A 115 24.27 -14.81 5.05
C LEU A 115 23.63 -14.07 3.87
N CYS A 116 23.42 -12.77 4.00
CA CYS A 116 22.74 -11.97 3.00
C CYS A 116 23.24 -10.53 3.01
N TYR A 117 23.09 -9.86 1.87
CA TYR A 117 23.40 -8.44 1.72
C TYR A 117 22.26 -7.55 2.21
N THR A 118 21.02 -8.00 2.04
CA THR A 118 19.80 -7.25 2.36
C THR A 118 18.80 -8.16 3.04
N ILE A 119 18.30 -7.74 4.20
CA ILE A 119 17.22 -8.38 4.92
C ILE A 119 16.38 -7.32 5.63
N TYR A 120 15.06 -7.46 5.57
CA TYR A 120 14.11 -6.56 6.21
C TYR A 120 12.74 -7.24 6.37
N SER A 121 11.87 -6.61 7.14
CA SER A 121 10.45 -6.98 7.22
C SER A 121 9.57 -5.75 6.97
N TYR A 122 8.35 -6.00 6.52
CA TYR A 122 7.33 -4.97 6.28
C TYR A 122 5.95 -5.53 6.59
N GLY A 123 5.04 -4.65 7.03
CA GLY A 123 3.67 -4.99 7.41
C GLY A 123 2.89 -3.76 7.84
#